data_AF-A0A939S2V1-F1
#
_entry.id   AF-A0A939S2V1-F1
#
_cell.length_a   1.000
_cell.length_b   1.000
_cell.length_c   1.000
_cell.angle_alpha   90.00
_cell.angle_beta   90.00
_cell.angle_gamma   90.00
#
_symmetry.space_group_name_H-M   'P 1'
#
loop_
_entity.id
_entity.type
_entity.pdbx_description
1 polymer ?
#
loop_
_entity_poly.entity_id
_entity_poly.type
_entity_poly.pdbx_seq_one_letter_code
_entity_poly.pdbx_strand_id
1 'polypeptide(L)'
;MKKIVHAADLREELSFTSFRHGGFTEGVDSDLTDAELRAAGRHRSSRQLPTYAKRTRKQLISGTKKRREEKYKDSRFVGIAMTRLSE
;
A
#
# COMPACT_ATOMS: atom_id res chain seq x y z
N MET A 1 -5.11 -27.02 3.58
CA MET A 1 -4.24 -25.90 4.02
C MET A 1 -3.21 -26.32 5.05
N LYS A 2 -3.55 -26.88 6.22
CA LYS A 2 -2.51 -27.36 7.18
C LYS A 2 -1.53 -28.39 6.60
N LYS A 3 -2.03 -29.31 5.75
CA LYS A 3 -1.17 -30.23 4.98
C LYS A 3 -0.14 -29.50 4.10
N ILE A 4 -0.53 -28.36 3.51
CA ILE A 4 0.36 -27.53 2.67
C ILE A 4 1.36 -26.78 3.56
N VAL A 5 0.89 -26.20 4.67
CA VAL A 5 1.75 -25.53 5.67
C VAL A 5 2.85 -26.47 6.15
N HIS A 6 2.48 -27.70 6.53
CA HIS A 6 3.42 -28.71 6.98
C HIS A 6 4.36 -29.17 5.84
N ALA A 7 3.83 -29.44 4.65
CA ALA A 7 4.64 -29.85 3.50
C ALA A 7 5.62 -28.76 3.02
N ALA A 8 5.29 -27.49 3.26
CA ALA A 8 6.13 -26.34 2.93
C ALA A 8 7.06 -25.89 4.07
N ASP A 9 7.15 -26.67 5.16
CA ASP A 9 7.93 -26.35 6.37
C ASP A 9 7.63 -24.94 6.92
N LEU A 10 6.36 -24.56 6.88
CA LEU A 10 5.89 -23.29 7.41
C LEU A 10 5.38 -23.48 8.84
N ARG A 11 5.39 -22.38 9.60
CA ARG A 11 4.97 -22.38 11.00
C ARG A 11 3.53 -22.87 11.17
N GLU A 12 3.32 -23.74 12.14
CA GLU A 12 2.04 -24.42 12.32
C GLU A 12 0.89 -23.49 12.73
N GLU A 13 1.17 -22.33 13.33
CA GLU A 13 0.15 -21.35 13.72
C GLU A 13 -0.49 -20.63 12.52
N LEU A 14 0.06 -20.76 11.31
CA LEU A 14 -0.50 -20.11 10.13
C LEU A 14 -1.93 -20.57 9.87
N SER A 15 -2.82 -19.60 9.67
CA SER A 15 -4.25 -19.78 9.39
C SER A 15 -4.60 -19.24 8.00
N PHE A 16 -5.79 -19.54 7.49
CA PHE A 16 -6.30 -18.88 6.28
C PHE A 16 -6.34 -17.35 6.45
N THR A 17 -6.64 -16.88 7.66
CA THR A 17 -6.60 -15.45 8.01
C THR A 17 -5.19 -14.90 7.86
N SER A 18 -4.16 -15.64 8.29
CA SER A 18 -2.75 -15.25 8.12
C SER A 18 -2.41 -15.06 6.64
N PHE A 19 -2.79 -16.01 5.77
CA PHE A 19 -2.56 -15.89 4.33
C PHE A 19 -3.38 -14.75 3.70
N ARG A 20 -4.61 -14.53 4.16
CA ARG A 20 -5.42 -13.38 3.74
C ARG A 20 -4.65 -12.09 4.03
N HIS A 21 -4.16 -11.88 5.25
CA HIS A 21 -3.34 -10.72 5.59
C HIS A 21 -2.08 -10.58 4.72
N GLY A 22 -1.39 -11.71 4.49
CA GLY A 22 -0.23 -11.76 3.61
C GLY A 22 -0.54 -11.25 2.20
N GLY A 23 -1.57 -11.82 1.56
CA GLY A 23 -1.97 -11.45 0.19
C GLY A 23 -2.40 -9.99 0.05
N PHE A 24 -3.13 -9.42 1.02
CA PHE A 24 -3.45 -7.98 0.98
C PHE A 24 -2.21 -7.10 1.14
N THR A 25 -1.28 -7.49 1.99
CA THR A 25 -0.04 -6.73 2.21
C THR A 25 0.84 -6.76 0.96
N GLU A 26 0.96 -7.92 0.32
CA GLU A 26 1.67 -8.11 -0.94
C GLU A 26 1.01 -7.34 -2.09
N GLY A 27 -0.32 -7.32 -2.15
CA GLY A 27 -1.06 -6.52 -3.13
C GLY A 27 -0.76 -5.02 -3.00
N VAL A 28 -0.78 -4.47 -1.79
CA VAL A 28 -0.40 -3.05 -1.56
C VAL A 28 1.06 -2.81 -1.94
N ASP A 29 1.97 -3.72 -1.59
CA ASP A 29 3.39 -3.61 -1.95
C ASP A 29 3.63 -3.72 -3.47
N SER A 30 2.66 -4.26 -4.21
CA SER A 30 2.65 -4.38 -5.68
C SER A 30 1.86 -3.26 -6.36
N ASP A 31 1.63 -2.16 -5.64
CA ASP A 31 0.94 -0.95 -6.13
C ASP A 31 -0.52 -1.17 -6.56
N LEU A 32 -1.20 -2.23 -6.07
CA LEU A 32 -2.65 -2.33 -6.23
C LEU A 32 -3.34 -1.16 -5.54
N THR A 33 -4.36 -0.63 -6.20
CA THR A 33 -5.20 0.43 -5.66
C THR A 33 -6.13 -0.09 -4.58
N ASP A 34 -6.59 0.80 -3.70
CA ASP A 34 -7.63 0.49 -2.70
C ASP A 34 -8.92 -0.07 -3.33
N ALA A 35 -9.21 0.25 -4.60
CA ALA A 35 -10.37 -0.29 -5.31
C ALA A 35 -10.15 -1.76 -5.72
N GLU A 36 -8.99 -2.08 -6.28
CA GLU A 36 -8.64 -3.45 -6.68
C GLU A 36 -8.53 -4.36 -5.46
N LEU A 37 -7.91 -3.89 -4.39
CA LEU A 37 -7.82 -4.64 -3.13
C LEU A 37 -9.21 -4.91 -2.55
N ARG A 38 -10.12 -3.92 -2.57
CA ARG A 38 -11.51 -4.13 -2.14
C ARG A 38 -12.24 -5.13 -3.01
N ALA A 39 -12.06 -5.07 -4.32
CA ALA A 39 -12.71 -5.99 -5.26
C ALA A 39 -12.23 -7.43 -5.02
N ALA A 40 -10.91 -7.65 -4.97
CA ALA A 40 -10.31 -8.95 -4.66
C ALA A 40 -10.76 -9.47 -3.27
N GLY A 41 -10.86 -8.56 -2.31
CA GLY A 41 -11.28 -8.83 -0.94
C GLY A 41 -12.77 -8.98 -0.69
N ARG A 42 -13.58 -8.58 -1.67
CA ARG A 42 -15.04 -8.36 -1.53
C ARG A 42 -15.41 -7.47 -0.34
N HIS A 43 -14.56 -6.48 -0.03
CA HIS A 43 -14.80 -5.53 1.05
C HIS A 43 -15.82 -4.48 0.62
N ARG A 44 -16.78 -4.19 1.51
CA ARG A 44 -17.83 -3.19 1.25
C ARG A 44 -17.32 -1.76 1.44
N SER A 45 -16.27 -1.58 2.23
CA SER A 45 -15.71 -0.26 2.56
C SER A 45 -14.18 -0.28 2.58
N SER A 46 -13.57 0.82 2.15
CA SER A 46 -12.11 1.02 2.22
C SER A 46 -11.61 1.07 3.66
N ARG A 47 -12.49 1.41 4.61
CA ARG A 47 -12.18 1.41 6.05
C ARG A 47 -11.80 0.03 6.59
N GLN A 48 -12.15 -1.04 5.87
CA GLN A 48 -11.80 -2.42 6.23
C GLN A 48 -10.39 -2.82 5.75
N LEU A 49 -9.80 -2.10 4.80
CA LEU A 49 -8.49 -2.44 4.23
C LEU A 49 -7.35 -2.38 5.25
N PRO A 50 -7.24 -1.36 6.13
CA PRO A 50 -6.15 -1.29 7.12
C PRO A 50 -6.14 -2.45 8.11
N THR A 51 -7.26 -3.15 8.30
CA THR A 51 -7.30 -4.37 9.08
C THR A 51 -6.45 -5.45 8.43
N TYR A 52 -6.49 -5.55 7.09
CA TYR A 52 -5.91 -6.64 6.33
C TYR A 52 -4.54 -6.35 5.72
N ALA A 53 -4.38 -5.16 5.14
CA ALA A 53 -3.12 -4.66 4.61
C ALA A 53 -2.26 -4.10 5.74
N LYS A 54 -1.15 -4.78 6.07
CA LYS A 54 -0.20 -4.26 7.04
C LYS A 54 0.63 -3.14 6.43
N ARG A 55 0.94 -2.12 7.23
CA ARG A 55 1.89 -1.08 6.86
C ARG A 55 3.30 -1.64 6.87
N THR A 56 3.91 -1.74 5.70
CA THR A 56 5.29 -2.18 5.54
C THR A 56 6.26 -1.00 5.49
N ARG A 57 7.54 -1.26 5.77
CA ARG A 57 8.59 -0.24 5.60
C ARG A 57 8.66 0.27 4.15
N LYS A 58 8.45 -0.61 3.17
CA LYS A 58 8.40 -0.28 1.74
C LYS A 58 7.30 0.75 1.45
N GLN A 59 6.09 0.53 1.97
CA GLN A 59 4.98 1.48 1.84
C GLN A 59 5.31 2.83 2.47
N LEU A 60 5.90 2.85 3.67
CA LEU A 60 6.28 4.10 4.32
C LEU A 60 7.29 4.90 3.49
N ILE A 61 8.33 4.25 2.97
CA ILE A 61 9.35 4.89 2.12
C ILE A 61 8.74 5.40 0.81
N SER A 62 7.92 4.59 0.14
CA SER A 62 7.26 5.00 -1.10
C SER A 62 6.34 6.21 -0.87
N GLY A 63 5.58 6.22 0.23
CA GLY A 63 4.69 7.31 0.61
C GLY A 63 5.43 8.58 1.01
N THR A 64 6.59 8.49 1.68
CA THR A 64 7.43 9.67 1.95
C THR A 64 8.04 10.23 0.67
N LYS A 65 8.50 9.38 -0.24
CA LYS A 65 9.04 9.80 -1.55
C LYS A 65 7.98 10.54 -2.37
N LYS A 66 6.78 9.95 -2.53
CA LYS A 66 5.64 10.57 -3.24
C LYS A 66 5.28 11.94 -2.65
N ARG A 67 5.20 12.05 -1.31
CA ARG A 67 4.94 13.34 -0.64
C ARG A 67 6.05 14.38 -0.87
N ARG A 68 7.31 13.97 -0.91
CA ARG A 68 8.44 14.86 -1.17
C ARG A 68 8.43 15.38 -2.60
N GLU A 69 8.17 14.51 -3.57
CA GLU A 69 8.04 14.89 -4.99
C GLU A 69 6.92 15.90 -5.22
N GLU A 70 5.77 15.72 -4.56
CA GLU A 70 4.65 16.65 -4.66
C GLU A 70 5.01 18.04 -4.12
N LYS A 71 5.68 18.12 -2.97
CA LYS A 71 6.19 19.40 -2.42
C LYS A 71 7.14 20.11 -3.39
N TYR A 72 8.00 19.39 -4.09
CA TYR A 72 8.89 20.00 -5.09
C TYR A 72 8.17 20.42 -6.37
N LYS A 73 7.07 19.77 -6.76
CA LYS A 73 6.23 20.23 -7.88
C LYS A 73 5.54 21.54 -7.50
N ASP A 74 4.94 21.60 -6.32
CA ASP A 74 4.24 22.77 -5.81
C ASP A 74 5.19 23.98 -5.68
N SER A 75 6.36 23.78 -5.07
CA SER A 75 7.39 24.83 -4.97
C SER A 75 7.92 25.30 -6.34
N ARG A 76 8.07 24.40 -7.32
CA ARG A 76 8.44 24.80 -8.69
C ARG A 76 7.34 25.60 -9.36
N PHE A 77 6.08 25.25 -9.12
CA PHE A 77 4.93 25.98 -9.64
C PHE A 77 4.88 27.41 -9.08
N VAL A 78 5.11 27.56 -7.77
CA VAL A 78 5.20 28.86 -7.11
C VAL A 78 6.37 29.68 -7.66
N GLY A 79 7.56 29.09 -7.85
CA GLY A 79 8.72 29.78 -8.41
C GLY A 79 8.51 30.27 -9.85
N ILE A 80 7.83 29.49 -10.69
CA ILE A 80 7.46 29.88 -12.06
C ILE A 80 6.39 30.98 -12.08
N ALA A 81 5.41 30.92 -11.16
CA ALA A 81 4.39 31.97 -11.05
C ALA A 81 4.99 33.31 -10.59
N MET A 82 5.93 33.27 -9.65
CA MET A 82 6.58 34.45 -9.07
C MET A 82 7.54 35.15 -10.06
N THR A 83 8.21 34.37 -10.92
CA THR A 83 9.05 34.90 -12.01
C THR A 83 8.21 35.55 -13.13
N ARG A 84 7.00 35.05 -13.41
CA ARG A 84 6.08 35.66 -14.39
C ARG A 84 5.41 36.96 -13.93
N LEU A 85 5.31 37.19 -12.62
CA LEU A 85 4.74 38.41 -12.04
C LEU A 85 5.76 39.55 -11.91
N SER A 86 7.04 39.29 -12.21
CA SER A 86 8.14 40.25 -12.12
C SER A 86 8.62 40.76 -13.50
N GLU A 87 7.93 40.38 -14.57
CA GLU A 87 8.00 40.98 -15.92
C GLU A 87 6.80 41.92 -16.13
#